data_AF-A0A7C0WDG8-F1
#
_entry.id   AF-A0A7C0WDG8-F1
#
_cell.length_a   1.000
_cell.length_b   1.000
_cell.length_c   1.000
_cell.angle_alpha   90.00
_cell.angle_beta   90.00
_cell.angle_gamma   90.00
#
_symmetry.space_group_name_H-M   'P 1'
#
loop_
_entity.id
_entity.type
_entity.pdbx_description
1 polymer ?
#
loop_
_entity_poly.entity_id
_entity_poly.type
_entity_poly.pdbx_seq_one_letter_code
_entity_poly.pdbx_strand_id
1 'polypeptide(L)'
;MSILKKIKPNFWNYQDITTGPFKYMFDIRRVWKLSFFPTSLAALVPLIFLSLINYTVMQNSFESEILMHTSRLVSNTRRTVTFFVTERKAALVFIVENNSIDELSNSLKLAAILENLKKGFGGFTDLGVIDSYGNQTAYAGPYKLEGRNYKNQEWFKEVLNRGVYISDVFLGFRQIPH
;
A
#
# COMPACT_ATOMS: atom_id res chain seq x y z
N MET A 1 -4.36 11.44 50.48
CA MET A 1 -4.54 12.76 51.13
C MET A 1 -3.95 13.88 50.24
N SER A 2 -4.48 14.02 49.03
CA SER A 2 -5.23 15.18 48.52
C SER A 2 -4.38 16.37 48.02
N ILE A 3 -4.00 16.30 46.73
CA ILE A 3 -3.39 17.38 45.92
C ILE A 3 -4.24 18.67 45.99
N LEU A 4 -5.55 18.53 46.19
CA LEU A 4 -6.48 19.65 46.41
C LEU A 4 -6.10 20.54 47.61
N LYS A 5 -5.44 20.01 48.65
CA LYS A 5 -4.98 20.84 49.78
C LYS A 5 -3.80 21.75 49.42
N LYS A 6 -3.00 21.41 48.39
CA LYS A 6 -1.87 22.24 47.94
C LYS A 6 -2.29 23.38 47.00
N ILE A 7 -3.35 23.16 46.23
CA ILE A 7 -3.84 24.14 45.23
C ILE A 7 -4.80 25.14 45.86
N LYS A 8 -5.45 24.78 46.98
CA LYS A 8 -6.37 25.66 47.69
C LYS A 8 -5.59 26.74 48.45
N PRO A 9 -5.73 28.02 48.10
CA PRO A 9 -5.03 29.08 48.82
C PRO A 9 -5.60 29.27 50.23
N ASN A 10 -4.72 29.60 51.18
CA ASN A 10 -5.03 29.61 52.62
C ASN A 10 -6.18 30.56 53.00
N PHE A 11 -6.41 31.64 52.24
CA PHE A 11 -7.47 32.62 52.48
C PHE A 11 -8.89 32.09 52.21
N TRP A 12 -9.06 30.93 51.54
CA TRP A 12 -10.38 30.34 51.30
C TRP A 12 -11.05 29.74 52.54
N ASN A 13 -10.29 29.48 53.62
CA ASN A 13 -10.85 29.05 54.90
C ASN A 13 -11.02 30.21 55.88
N TYR A 14 -10.61 31.43 55.49
CA TYR A 14 -10.76 32.62 56.32
C TYR A 14 -12.24 32.97 56.47
N GLN A 15 -12.77 32.88 57.69
CA GLN A 15 -14.07 33.44 58.05
C GLN A 15 -13.82 34.84 58.58
N ASP A 16 -14.47 35.82 57.97
CA ASP A 16 -14.34 37.23 58.34
C ASP A 16 -14.94 37.45 59.75
N ILE A 17 -14.07 37.71 60.75
CA ILE A 17 -14.47 37.88 62.16
C ILE A 17 -14.85 39.35 62.45
N THR A 18 -15.03 40.17 61.41
CA THR A 18 -15.28 41.61 61.54
C THR A 18 -16.76 41.92 61.78
N THR A 19 -17.12 42.24 63.03
CA THR A 19 -18.41 42.84 63.42
C THR A 19 -18.34 44.36 63.27
N GLY A 20 -18.64 44.87 62.07
CA GLY A 20 -18.73 46.31 61.79
C GLY A 20 -19.51 46.60 60.49
N PRO A 21 -19.96 47.85 60.26
CA PRO A 21 -20.88 48.21 59.17
C PRO A 21 -20.33 47.98 57.74
N PHE A 22 -19.02 47.71 57.60
CA PHE A 22 -18.33 47.49 56.33
C PHE A 22 -18.01 46.01 56.02
N LYS A 23 -18.71 45.06 56.64
CA LYS A 23 -18.51 43.61 56.48
C LYS A 23 -18.53 43.10 55.02
N TYR A 24 -19.13 43.84 54.10
CA TYR A 24 -19.24 43.47 52.69
C TYR A 24 -18.12 43.97 51.78
N MET A 25 -17.23 44.86 52.26
CA MET A 25 -16.15 45.43 51.44
C MET A 25 -14.94 44.49 51.26
N PHE A 26 -14.79 43.47 52.10
CA PHE A 26 -13.58 42.63 52.16
C PHE A 26 -13.85 41.13 51.92
N ASP A 27 -14.82 40.77 51.07
CA ASP A 27 -14.95 39.38 50.62
C ASP A 27 -13.82 39.03 49.62
N ILE A 28 -12.66 38.67 50.17
CA ILE A 28 -11.45 38.27 49.44
C ILE A 28 -11.73 37.08 48.53
N ARG A 29 -12.69 36.21 48.88
CA ARG A 29 -13.07 35.06 48.04
C ARG A 29 -13.78 35.53 46.78
N ARG A 30 -14.64 36.55 46.89
CA ARG A 30 -15.34 37.15 45.74
C ARG A 30 -14.36 37.85 44.80
N VAL A 31 -13.45 38.67 45.33
CA VAL A 31 -12.44 39.38 44.52
C VAL A 31 -11.53 38.38 43.80
N TRP A 32 -11.06 37.34 44.50
CA TRP A 32 -10.21 36.32 43.88
C TRP A 32 -10.91 35.56 42.74
N LYS A 33 -12.19 35.18 42.92
CA LYS A 33 -12.99 34.58 41.86
C LYS A 33 -13.14 35.53 40.66
N LEU A 34 -13.45 36.79 40.92
CA LEU A 34 -13.63 37.81 39.88
C LEU A 34 -12.35 38.13 39.10
N SER A 35 -11.16 37.94 39.67
CA SER A 35 -9.90 38.12 38.94
C SER A 35 -9.45 36.84 38.21
N PHE A 36 -9.61 35.68 38.85
CA PHE A 36 -9.13 34.40 38.31
C PHE A 36 -9.96 33.94 37.11
N PHE A 37 -11.30 33.95 37.21
CA PHE A 37 -12.15 33.39 36.16
C PHE A 37 -12.06 34.16 34.83
N PRO A 38 -12.15 35.50 34.77
CA PRO A 38 -12.07 36.22 33.50
C PRO A 38 -10.69 36.12 32.84
N THR A 39 -9.61 36.17 33.63
CA THR A 39 -8.23 36.04 33.12
C THR A 39 -8.01 34.63 32.55
N SER A 40 -8.49 33.60 33.25
CA SER A 40 -8.39 32.22 32.80
C SER A 40 -9.27 31.98 31.57
N LEU A 41 -10.47 32.57 31.51
CA LEU A 41 -11.36 32.49 30.36
C LEU A 41 -10.74 33.19 29.13
N ALA A 42 -10.19 34.39 29.30
CA ALA A 42 -9.53 35.14 28.23
C ALA A 42 -8.30 34.41 27.65
N ALA A 43 -7.59 33.64 28.48
CA ALA A 43 -6.46 32.83 28.02
C ALA A 43 -6.90 31.49 27.39
N LEU A 44 -7.84 30.78 28.00
CA LEU A 44 -8.19 29.40 27.61
C LEU A 44 -9.19 29.33 26.46
N VAL A 45 -10.16 30.24 26.37
CA VAL A 45 -11.20 30.18 25.33
C VAL A 45 -10.63 30.26 23.92
N PRO A 46 -9.75 31.22 23.58
CA PRO A 46 -9.16 31.28 22.24
C PRO A 46 -8.34 30.03 21.90
N LEU A 47 -7.62 29.48 22.89
CA LEU A 47 -6.82 28.26 22.71
C LEU A 47 -7.69 27.03 22.44
N ILE A 48 -8.76 26.84 23.21
CA ILE A 48 -9.71 25.74 23.01
C ILE A 48 -10.38 25.88 21.63
N PHE A 49 -10.81 27.08 21.28
CA PHE A 49 -11.47 27.35 20.01
C PHE A 49 -10.54 27.05 18.82
N LEU A 50 -9.31 27.56 18.84
CA LEU A 50 -8.30 27.28 17.81
C LEU A 50 -7.97 25.78 17.75
N SER A 51 -7.85 25.11 18.89
CA SER A 51 -7.58 23.67 18.96
C SER A 51 -8.68 22.84 18.29
N LEU A 52 -9.96 23.17 18.53
CA LEU A 52 -11.10 22.47 17.93
C LEU A 52 -11.16 22.64 16.40
N ILE A 53 -10.94 23.87 15.91
CA ILE A 53 -10.86 24.13 14.47
C ILE A 53 -9.70 23.34 13.86
N ASN A 54 -8.52 23.45 14.45
CA ASN A 54 -7.32 22.79 13.95
C ASN A 54 -7.49 21.27 13.91
N TYR A 55 -8.06 20.67 14.96
CA TYR A 55 -8.34 19.24 15.02
C TYR A 55 -9.20 18.78 13.84
N THR A 56 -10.27 19.51 13.55
CA THR A 56 -11.21 19.16 12.46
C THR A 56 -10.55 19.28 11.08
N VAL A 57 -9.81 20.36 10.84
CA VAL A 57 -9.10 20.58 9.57
C VAL A 57 -8.00 19.55 9.37
N MET A 58 -7.27 19.23 10.44
CA MET A 58 -6.15 18.31 10.42
C MET A 58 -6.61 16.87 10.20
N GLN A 59 -7.74 16.45 10.77
CA GLN A 59 -8.32 15.13 10.50
C GLN A 59 -8.64 14.94 9.01
N ASN A 60 -9.35 15.89 8.40
CA ASN A 60 -9.73 15.82 6.99
C ASN A 60 -8.51 15.83 6.07
N SER A 61 -7.50 16.63 6.41
CA SER A 61 -6.27 16.75 5.62
C SER A 61 -5.45 15.45 5.68
N PHE A 62 -5.30 14.85 6.85
CA PHE A 62 -4.59 13.58 7.01
C PHE A 62 -5.30 12.41 6.33
N GLU A 63 -6.62 12.29 6.46
CA GLU A 63 -7.38 11.24 5.77
C GLU A 63 -7.24 11.35 4.25
N SER A 64 -7.41 12.57 3.71
CA SER A 64 -7.26 12.81 2.28
C SER A 64 -5.83 12.53 1.80
N GLU A 65 -4.82 12.91 2.57
CA GLU A 65 -3.42 12.66 2.25
C GLU A 65 -3.11 11.17 2.20
N ILE A 66 -3.50 10.42 3.24
CA ILE A 66 -3.30 8.96 3.31
C ILE A 66 -3.98 8.26 2.13
N LEU A 67 -5.24 8.60 1.83
CA LEU A 67 -5.98 8.02 0.72
C LEU A 67 -5.33 8.34 -0.63
N MET A 68 -4.92 9.59 -0.83
CA MET A 68 -4.29 10.04 -2.07
C MET A 68 -2.92 9.37 -2.28
N HIS A 69 -2.09 9.28 -1.24
CA HIS A 69 -0.80 8.58 -1.30
C HIS A 69 -0.99 7.09 -1.57
N THR A 70 -1.90 6.43 -0.87
CA THR A 70 -2.19 5.01 -1.06
C THR A 70 -2.69 4.74 -2.47
N SER A 71 -3.64 5.54 -2.97
CA SER A 71 -4.15 5.44 -4.33
C SER A 71 -3.05 5.61 -5.38
N ARG A 72 -2.16 6.60 -5.21
CA ARG A 72 -1.03 6.81 -6.11
C ARG A 72 -0.06 5.63 -6.10
N LEU A 73 0.27 5.11 -4.92
CA LEU A 73 1.14 3.94 -4.79
C LEU A 73 0.52 2.72 -5.49
N VAL A 74 -0.74 2.41 -5.23
CA VAL A 74 -1.45 1.29 -5.86
C VAL A 74 -1.52 1.48 -7.39
N SER A 75 -1.87 2.68 -7.85
CA SER A 75 -1.95 2.99 -9.28
C SER A 75 -0.59 2.84 -9.96
N ASN A 76 0.48 3.37 -9.35
CA ASN A 76 1.83 3.28 -9.90
C ASN A 76 2.32 1.83 -9.92
N THR A 77 2.15 1.08 -8.83
CA THR A 77 2.50 -0.34 -8.77
C THR A 77 1.74 -1.16 -9.82
N ARG A 78 0.42 -0.93 -9.96
CA ARG A 78 -0.39 -1.57 -11.01
C ARG A 78 0.17 -1.28 -12.39
N ARG A 79 0.52 -0.03 -12.70
CA ARG A 79 1.11 0.36 -13.99
C ARG A 79 2.43 -0.35 -14.22
N THR A 80 3.32 -0.37 -13.23
CA THR A 80 4.62 -1.04 -13.32
C THR A 80 4.47 -2.53 -13.59
N VAL A 81 3.61 -3.23 -12.83
CA VAL A 81 3.35 -4.67 -13.03
C VAL A 81 2.71 -4.93 -14.39
N THR A 82 1.72 -4.12 -14.78
CA THR A 82 1.06 -4.25 -16.09
C THR A 82 2.07 -4.07 -17.23
N PHE A 83 2.92 -3.05 -17.14
CA PHE A 83 3.96 -2.79 -18.13
C PHE A 83 4.96 -3.95 -18.21
N PHE A 84 5.45 -4.42 -17.06
CA PHE A 84 6.37 -5.55 -16.97
C PHE A 84 5.85 -6.79 -17.71
N VAL A 85 4.59 -7.16 -17.53
CA VAL A 85 3.98 -8.32 -18.20
C VAL A 85 3.68 -8.02 -19.67
N THR A 86 3.22 -6.82 -19.98
CA THR A 86 2.86 -6.42 -21.37
C THR A 86 4.09 -6.42 -22.28
N GLU A 87 5.23 -5.95 -21.79
CA GLU A 87 6.50 -5.96 -22.51
C GLU A 87 6.95 -7.38 -22.85
N ARG A 88 6.84 -8.32 -21.90
CA ARG A 88 7.18 -9.74 -22.11
C ARG A 88 6.24 -10.42 -23.09
N LYS A 89 4.95 -10.12 -23.00
CA LYS A 89 3.96 -10.55 -24.00
C LYS A 89 4.35 -10.05 -25.39
N ALA A 90 4.67 -8.78 -25.54
CA ALA A 90 5.05 -8.19 -26.83
C ALA A 90 6.31 -8.86 -27.39
N ALA A 91 7.32 -9.11 -26.55
CA ALA A 91 8.53 -9.83 -26.94
C ALA A 91 8.24 -11.26 -27.43
N LEU A 92 7.37 -12.00 -26.73
CA LEU A 92 6.98 -13.35 -27.15
C LEU A 92 6.19 -13.34 -28.47
N VAL A 93 5.26 -12.40 -28.65
CA VAL A 93 4.52 -12.24 -29.91
C VAL A 93 5.49 -11.94 -31.06
N PHE A 94 6.44 -11.03 -30.85
CA PHE A 94 7.46 -10.71 -31.85
C PHE A 94 8.31 -11.93 -32.25
N ILE A 95 8.66 -12.79 -31.28
CA ILE A 95 9.39 -14.03 -31.56
C ILE A 95 8.56 -14.98 -32.43
N VAL A 96 7.29 -15.18 -32.08
CA VAL A 96 6.38 -16.07 -32.82
C VAL A 96 6.15 -15.56 -34.25
N GLU A 97 6.05 -14.25 -34.45
CA GLU A 97 5.82 -13.66 -35.79
C GLU A 97 7.06 -13.71 -36.70
N ASN A 98 8.28 -13.75 -36.14
CA ASN A 98 9.52 -13.65 -36.92
C ASN A 98 10.32 -14.95 -37.01
N ASN A 99 9.80 -16.07 -36.51
CA ASN A 99 10.48 -17.36 -36.57
C ASN A 99 9.52 -18.45 -37.05
N SER A 100 10.02 -19.40 -37.84
CA SER A 100 9.21 -20.57 -38.21
C SER A 100 9.10 -21.55 -37.04
N ILE A 101 8.12 -22.45 -37.12
CA ILE A 101 7.95 -23.51 -36.11
C ILE A 101 9.17 -24.45 -36.04
N ASP A 102 9.81 -24.72 -37.18
CA ASP A 102 11.01 -25.57 -37.25
C ASP A 102 12.20 -24.90 -36.54
N GLU A 103 12.31 -23.59 -36.69
CA GLU A 103 13.32 -22.79 -36.03
C GLU A 103 13.13 -22.72 -34.51
N LEU A 104 11.88 -22.56 -34.06
CA LEU A 104 11.54 -22.56 -32.63
C LEU A 104 11.67 -23.96 -32.01
N SER A 105 11.48 -25.01 -32.80
CA SER A 105 11.64 -26.41 -32.36
C SER A 105 13.11 -26.83 -32.28
N ASN A 106 14.05 -26.03 -32.80
CA ASN A 106 15.48 -26.28 -32.67
C ASN A 106 15.98 -25.78 -31.29
N SER A 107 16.47 -26.71 -30.46
CA SER A 107 16.91 -26.41 -29.09
C SER A 107 18.04 -25.39 -29.00
N LEU A 108 19.00 -25.40 -29.94
CA LEU A 108 20.11 -24.42 -29.97
C LEU A 108 19.60 -23.01 -30.30
N LYS A 109 18.70 -22.89 -31.29
CA LYS A 109 18.11 -21.60 -31.65
C LYS A 109 17.20 -21.08 -30.54
N LEU A 110 16.39 -21.94 -29.92
CA LEU A 110 15.53 -21.57 -28.79
C LEU A 110 16.35 -21.10 -27.57
N ALA A 111 17.48 -21.75 -27.29
CA ALA A 111 18.40 -21.33 -26.23
C ALA A 111 19.02 -19.95 -26.51
N ALA A 112 19.42 -19.69 -27.76
CA ALA A 112 19.93 -18.38 -28.16
C ALA A 112 18.85 -17.28 -28.05
N ILE A 113 17.61 -17.58 -28.41
CA ILE A 113 16.46 -16.67 -28.23
C ILE A 113 16.26 -16.36 -26.74
N LEU A 114 16.25 -17.38 -25.88
CA LEU A 114 16.12 -17.20 -24.43
C LEU A 114 17.25 -16.33 -23.86
N GLU A 115 18.49 -16.53 -24.31
CA GLU A 115 19.63 -15.72 -23.89
C GLU A 115 19.46 -14.25 -24.29
N ASN A 116 19.00 -13.98 -25.51
CA ASN A 116 18.73 -12.63 -25.98
C ASN A 116 17.58 -11.98 -25.20
N LEU A 117 16.51 -12.71 -24.90
CA LEU A 117 15.42 -12.22 -24.05
C LEU A 117 15.91 -11.88 -22.64
N LYS A 118 16.76 -12.72 -22.05
CA LYS A 118 17.36 -12.47 -20.73
C LYS A 118 18.23 -11.22 -20.73
N LYS A 119 19.02 -10.99 -21.78
CA LYS A 119 19.88 -9.80 -21.92
C LYS A 119 19.09 -8.52 -22.19
N GLY A 120 18.06 -8.58 -23.03
CA GLY A 120 17.29 -7.41 -23.45
C GLY A 120 16.20 -6.99 -22.47
N PHE A 121 15.41 -7.94 -21.98
CA PHE A 121 14.20 -7.66 -21.17
C PHE A 121 14.32 -8.14 -19.72
N GLY A 122 15.15 -9.16 -19.48
CA GLY A 122 15.23 -9.86 -18.19
C GLY A 122 13.93 -10.58 -17.82
N GLY A 123 13.88 -11.22 -16.65
CA GLY A 123 12.65 -11.84 -16.12
C GLY A 123 12.06 -12.99 -16.94
N PHE A 124 12.82 -13.54 -17.89
CA PHE A 124 12.51 -14.81 -18.55
C PHE A 124 13.35 -15.92 -17.90
N THR A 125 12.71 -16.97 -17.42
CA THR A 125 13.42 -18.12 -16.84
C THR A 125 13.76 -19.15 -17.91
N ASP A 126 12.79 -19.44 -18.77
CA ASP A 126 12.83 -20.48 -19.79
C ASP A 126 11.82 -20.19 -20.92
N LEU A 127 11.92 -20.97 -22.00
CA LEU A 127 10.98 -21.01 -23.12
C LEU A 127 10.61 -22.46 -23.42
N GLY A 128 9.34 -22.70 -23.73
CA GLY A 128 8.85 -23.98 -24.20
C GLY A 128 8.03 -23.82 -25.47
N VAL A 129 8.20 -24.73 -26.42
CA VAL A 129 7.36 -24.85 -27.61
C VAL A 129 6.44 -26.05 -27.40
N ILE A 130 5.14 -25.83 -27.56
CA ILE A 130 4.11 -26.83 -27.28
C ILE A 130 3.22 -26.97 -28.52
N ASP A 131 3.01 -28.21 -28.96
CA ASP A 131 2.14 -28.51 -30.09
C ASP A 131 0.65 -28.40 -29.75
N SER A 132 -0.21 -28.51 -30.75
CA SER A 132 -1.67 -28.45 -30.58
C SER A 132 -2.26 -29.62 -29.76
N TYR A 133 -1.51 -30.70 -29.58
CA TYR A 133 -1.87 -31.85 -28.73
C TYR A 133 -1.41 -31.66 -27.28
N GLY A 134 -0.74 -30.55 -26.98
CA GLY A 134 -0.21 -30.19 -25.68
C GLY A 134 1.17 -30.79 -25.38
N ASN A 135 1.84 -31.46 -26.32
CA ASN A 135 3.18 -31.97 -26.08
C ASN A 135 4.21 -30.86 -26.22
N GLN A 136 5.09 -30.75 -25.24
CA GLN A 136 6.22 -29.84 -25.31
C GLN A 136 7.33 -30.43 -26.18
N THR A 137 7.46 -29.91 -27.40
CA THR A 137 8.36 -30.40 -28.45
C THR A 137 9.78 -29.86 -28.32
N ALA A 138 9.94 -28.66 -27.76
CA ALA A 138 11.24 -28.07 -27.47
C ALA A 138 11.23 -27.30 -26.15
N TYR A 139 12.39 -27.24 -25.50
CA TYR A 139 12.56 -26.49 -24.27
C TYR A 139 13.95 -25.88 -24.16
N ALA A 140 14.01 -24.64 -23.68
CA ALA A 140 15.24 -24.01 -23.25
C ALA A 140 15.07 -23.50 -21.83
N GLY A 141 15.84 -24.03 -20.88
CA GLY A 141 15.75 -23.61 -19.48
C GLY A 141 16.38 -24.62 -18.51
N PRO A 142 16.28 -24.38 -17.20
CA PRO A 142 16.99 -25.16 -16.19
C PRO A 142 16.29 -26.49 -15.78
N TYR A 143 15.14 -26.80 -16.36
CA TYR A 143 14.28 -27.92 -15.97
C TYR A 143 14.24 -29.01 -17.05
N LYS A 144 13.78 -30.21 -16.69
CA LYS A 144 13.58 -31.32 -17.66
C LYS A 144 12.11 -31.41 -18.06
N LEU A 145 11.69 -30.52 -18.95
CA LEU A 145 10.28 -30.36 -19.36
C LEU A 145 9.96 -30.84 -20.78
N GLU A 146 10.96 -31.19 -21.59
CA GLU A 146 10.72 -31.78 -22.92
C GLU A 146 9.90 -33.06 -22.81
N GLY A 147 8.95 -33.24 -23.73
CA GLY A 147 8.04 -34.40 -23.77
C GLY A 147 6.92 -34.38 -22.72
N ARG A 148 6.82 -33.36 -21.86
CA ARG A 148 5.66 -33.18 -20.96
C ARG A 148 4.43 -32.81 -21.78
N ASN A 149 3.27 -33.32 -21.36
CA ASN A 149 1.98 -32.99 -21.99
C ASN A 149 1.15 -32.06 -21.10
N TYR A 150 0.73 -30.93 -21.67
CA TYR A 150 0.01 -29.84 -21.03
C TYR A 150 -1.46 -29.77 -21.45
N LYS A 151 -1.98 -30.73 -22.22
CA LYS A 151 -3.35 -30.73 -22.75
C LYS A 151 -4.42 -30.48 -21.68
N ASN A 152 -4.18 -31.00 -20.48
CA ASN A 152 -5.12 -30.91 -19.37
C ASN A 152 -4.91 -29.66 -18.49
N GLN A 153 -3.90 -28.83 -18.76
CA GLN A 153 -3.63 -27.62 -17.99
C GLN A 153 -4.57 -26.50 -18.43
N GLU A 154 -5.18 -25.82 -17.45
CA GLU A 154 -6.16 -24.76 -17.72
C GLU A 154 -5.57 -23.62 -18.56
N TRP A 155 -4.35 -23.19 -18.25
CA TRP A 155 -3.67 -22.14 -19.00
C TRP A 155 -3.46 -22.51 -20.48
N PHE A 156 -3.24 -23.80 -20.79
CA PHE A 156 -3.05 -24.26 -22.16
C PHE A 156 -4.35 -24.19 -22.95
N LYS A 157 -5.47 -24.59 -22.33
CA LYS A 157 -6.81 -24.44 -22.92
C LYS A 157 -7.15 -22.98 -23.21
N GLU A 158 -6.79 -22.07 -22.31
CA GLU A 158 -7.00 -20.64 -22.49
C GLU A 158 -6.16 -20.04 -23.64
N VAL A 159 -4.91 -20.49 -23.82
CA VAL A 159 -4.10 -20.12 -24.99
C VAL A 159 -4.77 -20.59 -26.29
N LEU A 160 -5.27 -21.81 -26.36
CA LEU A 160 -5.98 -22.30 -27.55
C LEU A 160 -7.24 -21.48 -27.88
N ASN A 161 -7.95 -21.01 -26.87
CA ASN A 161 -9.18 -20.23 -27.05
C ASN A 161 -8.92 -18.76 -27.39
N ARG A 162 -7.90 -18.14 -26.79
CA ARG A 162 -7.68 -16.67 -26.85
C ARG A 162 -6.42 -16.27 -27.63
N GLY A 163 -5.60 -17.22 -28.05
CA GLY A 163 -4.30 -17.02 -28.69
C GLY A 163 -3.18 -16.61 -27.72
N VAL A 164 -3.47 -15.72 -26.76
CA VAL A 164 -2.52 -15.31 -25.73
C VAL A 164 -3.18 -15.35 -24.36
N TYR A 165 -2.48 -15.94 -23.39
CA TYR A 165 -2.94 -16.03 -22.01
C TYR A 165 -1.78 -15.87 -21.02
N ILE A 166 -2.05 -15.19 -19.90
CA ILE A 166 -1.13 -15.03 -18.77
C ILE A 166 -1.81 -15.72 -17.59
N SER A 167 -1.21 -16.79 -17.07
CA SER A 167 -1.76 -17.53 -15.94
C SER A 167 -1.47 -16.84 -14.61
N ASP A 168 -2.23 -17.23 -13.58
CA ASP A 168 -1.82 -17.04 -12.19
C ASP A 168 -0.59 -17.90 -11.87
N VAL A 169 0.02 -17.66 -10.70
CA VAL A 169 1.17 -18.42 -10.20
C VAL A 169 0.73 -19.82 -9.76
N PHE A 170 1.45 -20.85 -10.23
CA PHE A 170 1.15 -22.25 -9.92
C PHE A 170 2.41 -23.11 -9.88
N LEU A 171 2.31 -24.36 -9.43
CA LEU A 171 3.47 -25.26 -9.30
C LEU A 171 3.87 -25.94 -10.63
N GLY A 172 2.88 -26.29 -11.44
CA GLY A 172 3.04 -27.00 -12.71
C GLY A 172 3.92 -28.26 -12.61
N PHE A 173 4.57 -28.63 -13.71
CA PHE A 173 5.53 -29.74 -13.72
C PHE A 173 6.87 -29.40 -13.07
N ARG A 174 7.11 -28.13 -12.74
CA ARG A 174 8.35 -27.65 -12.10
C ARG A 174 8.37 -27.90 -10.60
N GLN A 175 7.19 -28.11 -10.00
CA GLN A 175 7.01 -28.26 -8.55
C GLN A 175 7.53 -27.05 -7.75
N ILE A 176 7.54 -25.87 -8.38
CA ILE A 176 7.88 -24.60 -7.76
C ILE A 176 6.92 -23.51 -8.25
N PRO A 177 6.57 -22.52 -7.41
CA PRO A 177 5.72 -21.41 -7.83
C PRO A 177 6.42 -20.62 -8.95
N HIS A 178 5.74 -20.48 -10.07
CA HIS A 178 6.18 -19.69 -11.23
C HIS A 178 4.99 -19.05 -11.93
#